data_AF-A0A970SSG9-F1
#
_entry.id   AF-A0A970SSG9-F1
#
_cell.length_a   1.000
_cell.length_b   1.000
_cell.length_c   1.000
_cell.angle_alpha   90.00
_cell.angle_beta   90.00
_cell.angle_gamma   90.00
#
_symmetry.space_group_name_H-M   'P 1'
#
loop_
_entity.id
_entity.type
_entity.pdbx_description
1 polymer ?
#
loop_
_entity_poly.entity_id
_entity_poly.type
_entity_poly.pdbx_seq_one_letter_code
_entity_poly.pdbx_strand_id
1 'polypeptide(L)'
;MKNKKIFGLIIMSVFLLSSCMQDVSELYKNHAYDTGDFMQDYYSEWHEDLKTKVDEGSKKTFDVNADNGQGFVINNQLDFVNGLFPDDRIISDEEEYQLVYDTPHDHAGIGYGPSNNLISIDSSFARGFLSRLYDGRLSCDGRTFAQTRVQIDKNGYGALFPKELMSYHYFALALRGGEMSHNYGFSVNINLVLTFYIFNADVGKYMPIEFLMKNFPIVTNSGGNTTLIGFYFSLITGGQIDLLKRVSAMSITFSLNSHLDDYELDRTVEASEGKTHFSLMLYEVLLPKSTWH
;
A
#
# COMPACT_ATOMS: atom_id res chain seq x y z
N MET A 1 19.08 -21.39 50.28
CA MET A 1 17.81 -21.06 49.61
C MET A 1 17.93 -19.89 48.60
N LYS A 2 18.94 -19.88 47.70
CA LYS A 2 19.12 -18.80 46.70
C LYS A 2 18.82 -19.20 45.24
N ASN A 3 18.64 -20.49 44.95
CA ASN A 3 18.52 -20.98 43.57
C ASN A 3 17.08 -21.16 43.05
N LYS A 4 16.05 -21.01 43.90
CA LYS A 4 14.64 -21.17 43.48
C LYS A 4 14.05 -19.94 42.78
N LYS A 5 14.64 -18.74 43.00
CA LYS A 5 14.16 -17.49 42.37
C LYS A 5 14.64 -17.33 40.92
N ILE A 6 15.81 -17.87 40.59
CA ILE A 6 16.38 -17.82 39.23
C ILE A 6 15.60 -18.72 38.28
N PHE A 7 15.15 -19.88 38.75
CA PHE A 7 14.41 -20.85 37.92
C PHE A 7 13.02 -20.33 37.50
N GLY A 8 12.32 -19.60 38.39
CA GLY A 8 11.03 -18.99 38.06
C GLY A 8 11.14 -17.85 37.03
N LEU A 9 12.23 -17.10 37.04
CA LEU A 9 12.49 -16.00 36.11
C LEU A 9 12.82 -16.51 34.69
N ILE A 10 13.56 -17.62 34.59
CA ILE A 10 13.87 -18.30 33.31
C ILE A 10 12.59 -18.89 32.69
N ILE A 11 11.72 -19.52 33.48
CA ILE A 11 10.46 -20.07 32.95
C ILE A 11 9.52 -18.95 32.46
N MET A 12 9.38 -17.85 33.21
CA MET A 12 8.52 -16.74 32.80
C MET A 12 9.04 -16.05 31.52
N SER A 13 10.36 -15.96 31.34
CA SER A 13 10.95 -15.39 30.11
C SER A 13 10.78 -16.29 28.89
N VAL A 14 10.79 -17.62 29.05
CA VAL A 14 10.50 -18.56 27.95
C VAL A 14 9.04 -18.48 27.50
N PHE A 15 8.08 -18.32 28.42
CA PHE A 15 6.66 -18.14 28.06
C PHE A 15 6.36 -16.77 27.43
N LEU A 16 7.06 -15.71 27.83
CA LEU A 16 6.93 -14.37 27.23
C LEU A 16 7.60 -14.28 25.84
N LEU A 17 8.61 -15.11 25.56
CA LEU A 17 9.27 -15.16 24.26
C LEU A 17 8.51 -16.02 23.23
N SER A 18 7.74 -17.03 23.68
CA SER A 18 6.91 -17.84 22.78
C SER A 18 5.59 -17.17 22.39
N SER A 19 5.08 -16.22 23.19
CA SER A 19 3.80 -15.55 22.93
C SER A 19 3.84 -14.52 21.80
N CYS A 20 5.00 -14.01 21.41
CA CYS A 20 5.10 -13.06 20.31
C CYS A 20 5.10 -13.72 18.91
N MET A 21 5.47 -15.00 18.81
CA MET A 21 5.44 -15.72 17.53
C MET A 21 4.12 -16.46 17.29
N GLN A 22 3.47 -17.03 18.32
CA GLN A 22 2.23 -17.78 18.14
C GLN A 22 1.05 -16.92 17.66
N ASP A 23 0.97 -15.66 18.11
CA ASP A 23 -0.13 -14.73 17.77
C ASP A 23 -0.14 -14.36 16.26
N VAL A 24 1.04 -14.31 15.63
CA VAL A 24 1.16 -14.01 14.19
C VAL A 24 0.63 -15.16 13.33
N SER A 25 0.75 -16.41 13.80
CA SER A 25 0.24 -17.59 13.10
C SER A 25 -1.29 -17.76 13.20
N GLU A 26 -1.91 -17.22 14.26
CA GLU A 26 -3.37 -17.15 14.42
C GLU A 26 -3.98 -16.01 13.59
N LEU A 27 -3.24 -14.91 13.41
CA LEU A 27 -3.68 -13.77 12.60
C LEU A 27 -3.46 -13.98 11.09
N TYR A 28 -2.40 -14.69 10.71
CA TYR A 28 -2.01 -14.89 9.30
C TYR A 28 -1.62 -16.34 9.04
N LYS A 29 -2.27 -16.96 8.07
CA LYS A 29 -2.06 -18.37 7.71
C LYS A 29 -0.57 -18.62 7.42
N ASN A 30 0.05 -19.50 8.22
CA ASN A 30 1.41 -20.05 8.03
C ASN A 30 2.61 -19.07 8.14
N HIS A 31 2.51 -17.94 8.84
CA HIS A 31 3.58 -16.91 8.80
C HIS A 31 3.94 -16.48 7.38
N ALA A 32 3.00 -16.66 6.43
CA ALA A 32 3.23 -16.26 5.06
C ALA A 32 3.52 -14.75 5.05
N TYR A 33 4.55 -14.35 4.30
CA TYR A 33 4.87 -12.95 4.03
C TYR A 33 5.66 -12.20 5.14
N ASP A 34 6.36 -12.93 6.02
CA ASP A 34 7.37 -12.40 6.96
C ASP A 34 8.44 -13.46 7.30
N THR A 35 9.01 -14.06 6.25
CA THR A 35 10.04 -15.11 6.32
C THR A 35 11.45 -14.54 6.47
N GLY A 36 11.62 -13.24 6.17
CA GLY A 36 12.92 -12.58 6.09
C GLY A 36 13.69 -12.91 4.81
N ASP A 37 13.11 -13.71 3.91
CA ASP A 37 13.60 -13.98 2.57
C ASP A 37 12.78 -13.19 1.55
N PHE A 38 13.45 -12.27 0.86
CA PHE A 38 12.85 -11.44 -0.19
C PHE A 38 12.09 -12.27 -1.23
N MET A 39 12.57 -13.46 -1.57
CA MET A 39 11.92 -14.31 -2.58
C MET A 39 10.65 -15.00 -2.08
N GLN A 40 10.41 -15.02 -0.78
CA GLN A 40 9.29 -15.74 -0.15
C GLN A 40 8.23 -14.80 0.43
N ASP A 41 8.53 -13.50 0.56
CA ASP A 41 7.67 -12.54 1.28
C ASP A 41 6.53 -11.91 0.44
N TYR A 42 6.22 -12.50 -0.72
CA TYR A 42 5.24 -11.96 -1.68
C TYR A 42 3.79 -12.29 -1.36
N TYR A 43 2.97 -11.28 -1.06
CA TYR A 43 1.51 -11.38 -1.07
C TYR A 43 0.97 -11.26 -2.49
N SER A 44 0.64 -12.40 -3.09
CA SER A 44 0.08 -12.48 -4.44
C SER A 44 -1.35 -13.05 -4.45
N GLU A 45 -2.09 -12.86 -3.34
CA GLU A 45 -3.43 -13.42 -3.24
C GLU A 45 -4.42 -12.61 -4.09
N TRP A 46 -5.23 -13.34 -4.85
CA TRP A 46 -6.30 -12.80 -5.65
C TRP A 46 -7.59 -13.49 -5.26
N HIS A 47 -8.57 -12.70 -4.84
CA HIS A 47 -9.90 -13.21 -4.52
C HIS A 47 -10.53 -13.87 -5.76
N GLU A 48 -11.05 -15.09 -5.61
CA GLU A 48 -11.54 -15.91 -6.73
C GLU A 48 -12.63 -15.22 -7.57
N ASP A 49 -13.49 -14.44 -6.93
CA ASP A 49 -14.53 -13.69 -7.64
C ASP A 49 -13.93 -12.60 -8.56
N LEU A 50 -12.78 -12.01 -8.21
CA LEU A 50 -12.10 -11.04 -9.07
C LEU A 50 -11.36 -11.70 -10.23
N LYS A 51 -11.17 -13.02 -10.20
CA LYS A 51 -10.62 -13.80 -11.33
C LYS A 51 -11.73 -14.27 -12.26
N THR A 52 -12.87 -14.66 -11.71
CA THR A 52 -13.89 -15.45 -12.43
C THR A 52 -15.19 -14.71 -12.70
N LYS A 53 -15.48 -13.64 -11.94
CA LYS A 53 -16.75 -12.90 -12.00
C LYS A 53 -16.55 -11.44 -12.38
N VAL A 54 -15.62 -11.13 -13.29
CA VAL A 54 -15.44 -9.77 -13.81
C VAL A 54 -16.13 -9.64 -15.17
N ASP A 55 -16.88 -8.56 -15.35
CA ASP A 55 -17.44 -8.18 -16.64
C ASP A 55 -16.49 -7.22 -17.37
N GLU A 56 -15.47 -7.79 -18.01
CA GLU A 56 -14.47 -7.05 -18.77
C GLU A 56 -15.07 -6.16 -19.87
N GLY A 57 -16.25 -6.50 -20.40
CA GLY A 57 -16.94 -5.69 -21.41
C GLY A 57 -17.52 -4.38 -20.87
N SER A 58 -17.69 -4.27 -19.55
CA SER A 58 -18.19 -3.07 -18.87
C SER A 58 -17.09 -2.12 -18.39
N LYS A 59 -15.82 -2.47 -18.65
CA LYS A 59 -14.66 -1.76 -18.12
C LYS A 59 -14.64 -0.29 -18.52
N LYS A 60 -14.42 0.57 -17.54
CA LYS A 60 -14.07 1.98 -17.74
C LYS A 60 -12.62 2.18 -17.38
N THR A 61 -11.86 2.88 -18.22
CA THR A 61 -10.44 3.13 -18.01
C THR A 61 -10.17 4.62 -18.01
N PHE A 62 -9.32 5.06 -17.08
CA PHE A 62 -8.88 6.44 -16.93
C PHE A 62 -7.35 6.49 -16.86
N ASP A 63 -6.74 7.37 -17.64
CA ASP A 63 -5.31 7.62 -17.56
C ASP A 63 -5.00 8.62 -16.45
N VAL A 64 -4.02 8.29 -15.61
CA VAL A 64 -3.49 9.16 -14.55
C VAL A 64 -2.05 9.48 -14.90
N ASN A 65 -1.80 10.73 -15.30
CA ASN A 65 -0.46 11.18 -15.65
C ASN A 65 0.09 12.16 -14.60
N ALA A 66 1.23 11.83 -14.00
CA ALA A 66 1.93 12.71 -13.06
C ALA A 66 2.36 14.03 -13.73
N ASP A 67 2.79 13.99 -15.00
CA ASP A 67 3.37 15.12 -15.71
C ASP A 67 2.36 16.24 -16.02
N ASN A 68 1.07 15.88 -16.11
CA ASN A 68 -0.02 16.81 -16.42
C ASN A 68 -0.77 17.30 -15.16
N GLY A 69 -0.24 17.04 -13.96
CA GLY A 69 -0.86 17.42 -12.68
C GLY A 69 -2.13 16.63 -12.33
N GLN A 70 -2.39 15.54 -13.04
CA GLN A 70 -3.53 14.65 -12.80
C GLN A 70 -3.26 13.67 -11.65
N GLY A 71 -2.00 13.24 -11.53
CA GLY A 71 -1.49 12.53 -10.36
C GLY A 71 -0.48 13.38 -9.58
N PHE A 72 -0.13 12.90 -8.39
CA PHE A 72 0.91 13.48 -7.57
C PHE A 72 1.93 12.45 -7.11
N VAL A 73 3.14 12.95 -6.86
CA VAL A 73 4.27 12.19 -6.32
C VAL A 73 4.86 13.02 -5.19
N ILE A 74 4.99 12.41 -4.02
CA ILE A 74 5.58 13.01 -2.83
C ILE A 74 6.67 12.06 -2.34
N ASN A 75 7.91 12.53 -2.41
CA ASN A 75 9.11 11.82 -1.94
C ASN A 75 9.72 12.50 -0.71
N ASN A 76 9.46 13.80 -0.53
CA ASN A 76 10.02 14.59 0.55
C ASN A 76 9.04 15.68 0.99
N GLN A 77 9.36 16.33 2.10
CA GLN A 77 8.53 17.35 2.74
C GLN A 77 8.32 18.61 1.88
N LEU A 78 9.28 18.99 1.03
CA LEU A 78 9.17 20.17 0.17
C LEU A 78 8.17 19.98 -0.95
N ASP A 79 7.85 18.73 -1.31
CA ASP A 79 6.86 18.42 -2.35
C ASP A 79 5.44 18.88 -1.97
N PHE A 80 5.17 19.04 -0.67
CA PHE A 80 3.90 19.58 -0.17
C PHE A 80 3.73 21.07 -0.48
N VAL A 81 4.81 21.86 -0.56
CA VAL A 81 4.73 23.32 -0.76
C VAL A 81 4.02 23.70 -2.07
N ASN A 82 3.88 22.76 -3.01
CA ASN A 82 3.27 22.98 -4.33
C ASN A 82 1.75 22.69 -4.41
N GLY A 83 1.01 22.73 -3.29
CA GLY A 83 -0.46 22.69 -3.33
C GLY A 83 -1.09 21.30 -3.26
N LEU A 84 -0.30 20.26 -3.00
CA LEU A 84 -0.75 18.89 -2.75
C LEU A 84 -1.04 18.67 -1.27
N PHE A 85 -1.97 19.47 -0.75
CA PHE A 85 -2.30 19.43 0.66
C PHE A 85 -3.41 18.43 0.93
N PRO A 86 -3.34 17.69 2.05
CA PRO A 86 -4.54 17.08 2.59
C PRO A 86 -5.55 18.20 2.86
N ASP A 87 -6.83 17.94 2.61
CA ASP A 87 -7.92 18.93 2.63
C ASP A 87 -8.01 19.78 3.93
N ASP A 88 -7.31 19.38 5.00
CA ASP A 88 -7.30 20.05 6.32
C ASP A 88 -5.93 20.61 6.74
N ARG A 89 -5.01 20.90 5.80
CA ARG A 89 -3.77 21.59 6.19
C ARG A 89 -4.08 23.00 6.69
N ILE A 90 -3.82 23.24 7.97
CA ILE A 90 -3.69 24.58 8.52
C ILE A 90 -2.24 25.02 8.26
N ILE A 91 -2.03 26.02 7.40
CA ILE A 91 -0.72 26.62 7.22
C ILE A 91 -0.47 27.51 8.44
N SER A 92 0.31 27.05 9.40
CA SER A 92 0.95 27.91 10.40
C SER A 92 2.43 28.04 10.07
N ASP A 93 2.98 29.25 10.22
CA ASP A 93 4.37 29.58 9.89
C ASP A 93 5.38 29.01 10.91
N GLU A 94 4.93 28.26 11.92
CA GLU A 94 5.73 27.96 13.12
C GLU A 94 6.23 26.50 13.21
N GLU A 95 5.72 25.54 12.43
CA GLU A 95 6.16 24.12 12.52
C GLU A 95 6.35 23.42 11.16
N GLU A 96 7.43 22.64 11.04
CA GLU A 96 7.76 21.81 9.87
C GLU A 96 6.81 20.59 9.78
N TYR A 97 5.96 20.54 8.75
CA TYR A 97 5.09 19.40 8.45
C TYR A 97 5.90 18.16 8.02
N GLN A 98 6.01 17.12 8.86
CA GLN A 98 6.77 15.91 8.51
C GLN A 98 5.87 14.81 7.96
N LEU A 99 6.21 14.27 6.78
CA LEU A 99 5.54 13.13 6.10
C LEU A 99 5.27 11.94 7.04
N VAL A 100 6.14 11.72 8.03
CA VAL A 100 6.25 10.48 8.84
C VAL A 100 5.79 10.66 10.29
N TYR A 101 5.74 11.89 10.81
CA TYR A 101 5.45 12.16 12.22
C TYR A 101 4.06 12.76 12.38
N ASP A 102 3.10 11.87 12.55
CA ASP A 102 1.69 12.18 12.76
C ASP A 102 1.40 12.26 14.27
N THR A 103 2.00 13.23 14.97
CA THR A 103 1.38 13.69 16.22
C THR A 103 0.35 14.73 15.81
N PRO A 104 -0.96 14.54 16.09
CA PRO A 104 -1.95 15.58 15.86
C PRO A 104 -1.50 16.82 16.65
N HIS A 105 -1.02 17.84 15.94
CA HIS A 105 -0.78 19.15 16.51
C HIS A 105 -1.96 20.04 16.08
N ASP A 106 -2.53 20.77 17.04
CA ASP A 106 -3.69 21.65 16.84
C ASP A 106 -3.49 22.71 15.73
N HIS A 107 -2.26 22.86 15.21
CA HIS A 107 -1.83 23.92 14.30
C HIS A 107 -1.17 23.43 12.99
N ALA A 108 -0.99 22.11 12.79
CA ALA A 108 -0.28 21.55 11.62
C ALA A 108 -1.21 20.87 10.59
N GLY A 109 -2.48 20.62 10.95
CA GLY A 109 -3.45 19.93 10.11
C GLY A 109 -3.34 18.39 10.16
N ILE A 110 -4.18 17.72 9.37
CA ILE A 110 -4.27 16.25 9.27
C ILE A 110 -3.36 15.78 8.12
N GLY A 111 -2.34 14.95 8.41
CA GLY A 111 -1.44 14.41 7.38
C GLY A 111 -2.03 13.23 6.60
N TYR A 112 -1.28 12.65 5.65
CA TYR A 112 -1.69 11.43 4.93
C TYR A 112 -1.58 10.14 5.78
N GLY A 113 -1.13 10.25 7.04
CA GLY A 113 -0.75 9.12 7.92
C GLY A 113 -1.89 8.58 8.80
N PRO A 114 -1.60 8.15 10.05
CA PRO A 114 -2.57 7.60 11.01
C PRO A 114 -3.92 8.30 11.12
N SER A 115 -3.95 9.62 10.96
CA SER A 115 -5.16 10.42 11.07
C SER A 115 -6.13 10.29 9.88
N ASN A 116 -5.71 9.64 8.78
CA ASN A 116 -6.49 9.38 7.57
C ASN A 116 -6.51 7.89 7.16
N ASN A 117 -6.09 6.99 8.04
CA ASN A 117 -6.01 5.57 7.72
C ASN A 117 -7.39 4.90 7.71
N LEU A 118 -7.53 3.83 6.93
CA LEU A 118 -8.83 3.15 6.75
C LEU A 118 -9.34 2.48 8.04
N ILE A 119 -8.47 2.07 8.96
CA ILE A 119 -8.86 1.49 10.25
C ILE A 119 -9.54 2.53 11.16
N SER A 120 -9.05 3.76 11.15
CA SER A 120 -9.57 4.89 11.92
C SER A 120 -10.91 5.37 11.36
N ILE A 121 -11.06 5.29 10.03
CA ILE A 121 -12.30 5.60 9.31
C ILE A 121 -13.35 4.52 9.58
N ASP A 122 -12.97 3.23 9.47
CA ASP A 122 -13.86 2.10 9.72
C ASP A 122 -13.11 0.89 10.30
N SER A 123 -13.47 0.51 11.53
CA SER A 123 -12.83 -0.59 12.27
C SER A 123 -12.88 -1.97 11.59
N SER A 124 -13.73 -2.17 10.58
CA SER A 124 -13.78 -3.42 9.82
C SER A 124 -12.50 -3.69 9.02
N PHE A 125 -11.72 -2.65 8.70
CA PHE A 125 -10.41 -2.76 8.04
C PHE A 125 -9.30 -3.25 8.98
N ALA A 126 -9.55 -3.36 10.29
CA ALA A 126 -8.54 -3.75 11.28
C ALA A 126 -8.24 -5.28 11.29
N ARG A 127 -8.73 -6.03 10.31
CA ARG A 127 -8.69 -7.49 10.30
C ARG A 127 -8.17 -8.05 8.98
N GLY A 128 -7.55 -9.23 9.07
CA GLY A 128 -6.97 -9.93 7.93
C GLY A 128 -5.60 -9.38 7.53
N PHE A 129 -4.94 -10.02 6.56
CA PHE A 129 -3.58 -9.67 6.13
C PHE A 129 -3.45 -8.22 5.67
N LEU A 130 -4.42 -7.74 4.89
CA LEU A 130 -4.39 -6.39 4.33
C LEU A 130 -4.63 -5.27 5.36
N SER A 131 -4.97 -5.57 6.61
CA SER A 131 -4.98 -4.55 7.67
C SER A 131 -3.61 -3.89 7.84
N ARG A 132 -2.54 -4.57 7.42
CA ARG A 132 -1.18 -4.05 7.29
C ARG A 132 -1.01 -2.96 6.22
N LEU A 133 -2.04 -2.62 5.45
CA LEU A 133 -2.03 -1.51 4.50
C LEU A 133 -2.96 -0.37 4.90
N TYR A 134 -3.59 -0.43 6.09
CA TYR A 134 -4.73 0.41 6.46
C TYR A 134 -4.56 1.11 7.83
N ASP A 135 -3.37 1.08 8.43
CA ASP A 135 -3.12 1.62 9.79
C ASP A 135 -2.36 2.96 9.81
N GLY A 136 -2.09 3.52 8.62
CA GLY A 136 -1.51 4.84 8.44
C GLY A 136 0.02 4.87 8.45
N ARG A 137 0.71 3.73 8.51
CA ARG A 137 2.18 3.73 8.47
C ARG A 137 2.70 3.95 7.06
N LEU A 138 3.08 5.18 6.77
CA LEU A 138 3.61 5.58 5.46
C LEU A 138 5.06 5.14 5.21
N SER A 139 5.81 4.77 6.24
CA SER A 139 7.19 4.29 6.15
C SER A 139 7.51 3.23 7.21
N CYS A 140 8.58 2.47 7.01
CA CYS A 140 9.17 1.59 8.03
C CYS A 140 10.70 1.67 7.99
N ASP A 141 11.37 1.53 9.13
CA ASP A 141 12.83 1.60 9.29
C ASP A 141 13.61 0.42 8.67
N GLY A 142 12.96 -0.39 7.83
CA GLY A 142 13.55 -1.54 7.16
C GLY A 142 14.63 -1.13 6.14
N ARG A 143 15.90 -1.16 6.58
CA ARG A 143 17.09 -0.86 5.77
C ARG A 143 17.32 -1.83 4.61
N THR A 144 17.03 -3.12 4.82
CA THR A 144 17.43 -4.20 3.91
C THR A 144 16.47 -5.38 4.02
N PHE A 145 15.37 -5.35 3.27
CA PHE A 145 14.54 -6.53 2.94
C PHE A 145 13.44 -6.96 3.95
N ALA A 146 13.69 -7.09 5.25
CA ALA A 146 12.84 -7.94 6.12
C ALA A 146 11.69 -7.24 6.92
N GLN A 147 11.22 -6.06 6.54
CA GLN A 147 10.10 -5.39 7.25
C GLN A 147 9.13 -4.67 6.31
N THR A 148 9.02 -5.18 5.08
CA THR A 148 7.99 -4.73 4.15
C THR A 148 6.63 -5.21 4.66
N ARG A 149 5.62 -4.34 4.61
CA ARG A 149 4.31 -4.69 5.17
C ARG A 149 3.59 -5.66 4.27
N VAL A 150 3.62 -5.36 2.97
CA VAL A 150 3.13 -6.21 1.89
C VAL A 150 4.07 -6.05 0.69
N GLN A 151 4.68 -7.15 0.24
CA GLN A 151 5.46 -7.19 -0.99
C GLN A 151 4.64 -7.82 -2.11
N ILE A 152 4.62 -7.23 -3.30
CA ILE A 152 3.89 -7.77 -4.45
C ILE A 152 4.79 -7.98 -5.66
N ASP A 153 4.45 -8.97 -6.47
CA ASP A 153 5.08 -9.26 -7.76
C ASP A 153 4.31 -8.57 -8.91
N LYS A 154 4.72 -8.77 -10.17
CA LYS A 154 4.01 -8.17 -11.33
C LYS A 154 2.52 -8.50 -11.39
N ASN A 155 2.12 -9.68 -10.88
CA ASN A 155 0.73 -10.12 -10.91
C ASN A 155 -0.08 -9.40 -9.83
N GLY A 156 0.58 -8.78 -8.85
CA GLY A 156 -0.06 -7.97 -7.84
C GLY A 156 -1.03 -8.75 -6.97
N TYR A 157 -2.08 -8.08 -6.50
CA TYR A 157 -3.11 -8.69 -5.67
C TYR A 157 -4.50 -8.12 -5.99
N GLY A 158 -5.52 -8.85 -5.57
CA GLY A 158 -6.92 -8.41 -5.66
C GLY A 158 -7.72 -8.88 -4.45
N ALA A 159 -8.41 -7.96 -3.79
CA ALA A 159 -9.14 -8.24 -2.56
C ALA A 159 -10.50 -7.53 -2.49
N LEU A 160 -11.42 -8.15 -1.77
CA LEU A 160 -12.69 -7.53 -1.41
C LEU A 160 -12.49 -6.60 -0.22
N PHE A 161 -13.20 -5.48 -0.23
CA PHE A 161 -13.37 -4.65 0.93
C PHE A 161 -14.40 -5.28 1.88
N PRO A 162 -14.30 -5.04 3.20
CA PRO A 162 -15.28 -5.52 4.16
C PRO A 162 -16.65 -4.84 4.02
N LYS A 163 -16.70 -3.68 3.33
CA LYS A 163 -17.88 -2.82 3.12
C LYS A 163 -17.84 -2.16 1.75
N GLU A 164 -18.97 -1.58 1.32
CA GLU A 164 -19.08 -0.80 0.11
C GLU A 164 -18.63 0.65 0.34
N LEU A 165 -17.78 1.18 -0.55
CA LEU A 165 -17.35 2.58 -0.57
C LEU A 165 -18.53 3.49 -0.96
N MET A 166 -18.86 4.48 -0.14
CA MET A 166 -20.02 5.34 -0.36
C MET A 166 -19.64 6.76 -0.79
N SER A 167 -18.52 7.28 -0.30
CA SER A 167 -17.94 8.57 -0.70
C SER A 167 -16.43 8.49 -0.72
N TYR A 168 -15.81 9.31 -1.56
CA TYR A 168 -14.37 9.32 -1.79
C TYR A 168 -13.93 10.68 -2.32
N HIS A 169 -12.67 11.04 -2.04
CA HIS A 169 -12.08 12.31 -2.48
C HIS A 169 -10.86 12.06 -3.39
N TYR A 170 -9.89 11.32 -2.87
CA TYR A 170 -8.69 10.94 -3.58
C TYR A 170 -8.23 9.55 -3.17
N PHE A 171 -7.32 9.00 -3.98
CA PHE A 171 -6.61 7.78 -3.69
C PHE A 171 -5.12 8.09 -3.55
N ALA A 172 -4.46 7.45 -2.59
CA ALA A 172 -3.01 7.46 -2.52
C ALA A 172 -2.45 6.11 -2.06
N LEU A 173 -1.19 5.87 -2.40
CA LEU A 173 -0.45 4.65 -2.09
C LEU A 173 0.94 5.04 -1.62
N ALA A 174 1.32 4.60 -0.42
CA ALA A 174 2.69 4.69 0.06
C ALA A 174 3.43 3.40 -0.31
N LEU A 175 4.51 3.54 -1.07
CA LEU A 175 5.21 2.41 -1.65
C LEU A 175 6.71 2.67 -1.84
N ARG A 176 7.47 1.61 -2.10
CA ARG A 176 8.90 1.64 -2.39
C ARG A 176 9.25 0.53 -3.39
N GLY A 177 10.26 0.74 -4.22
CA GLY A 177 10.88 -0.35 -4.95
C GLY A 177 11.77 -1.20 -4.03
N GLY A 178 11.77 -2.50 -4.23
CA GLY A 178 12.68 -3.43 -3.56
C GLY A 178 13.40 -4.29 -4.57
N GLU A 179 14.71 -4.41 -4.46
CA GLU A 179 15.46 -5.39 -5.25
C GLU A 179 16.64 -5.97 -4.47
N MET A 180 17.04 -7.21 -4.76
CA MET A 180 18.02 -7.96 -3.94
C MET A 180 19.47 -7.45 -4.03
N SER A 181 19.76 -6.46 -4.87
CA SER A 181 21.13 -5.94 -5.02
C SER A 181 21.57 -5.06 -3.84
N HIS A 182 22.86 -4.69 -3.84
CA HIS A 182 23.44 -3.74 -2.88
C HIS A 182 23.34 -2.28 -3.37
N ASN A 183 22.55 -2.00 -4.40
CA ASN A 183 22.30 -0.64 -4.84
C ASN A 183 21.27 0.00 -3.91
N TYR A 184 21.57 1.18 -3.38
CA TYR A 184 20.70 1.90 -2.44
C TYR A 184 20.34 3.28 -2.99
N GLY A 185 19.10 3.71 -2.74
CA GLY A 185 18.68 5.10 -2.92
C GLY A 185 18.64 5.58 -4.36
N PHE A 186 18.19 4.73 -5.29
CA PHE A 186 17.96 5.11 -6.69
C PHE A 186 16.45 5.13 -7.00
N SER A 187 16.09 5.66 -8.16
CA SER A 187 14.69 5.74 -8.59
C SER A 187 14.43 4.85 -9.80
N VAL A 188 13.27 4.20 -9.81
CA VAL A 188 12.74 3.50 -10.98
C VAL A 188 11.37 4.04 -11.32
N ASN A 189 11.03 4.07 -12.60
CA ASN A 189 9.68 4.46 -13.02
C ASN A 189 8.82 3.21 -13.13
N ILE A 190 7.68 3.23 -12.46
CA ILE A 190 6.68 2.16 -12.50
C ILE A 190 5.43 2.63 -13.24
N ASN A 191 4.69 1.65 -13.75
CA ASN A 191 3.29 1.82 -14.12
C ASN A 191 2.45 1.00 -13.13
N LEU A 192 1.40 1.61 -12.55
CA LEU A 192 0.39 0.89 -11.79
C LEU A 192 -0.91 0.81 -12.56
N VAL A 193 -1.58 -0.33 -12.43
CA VAL A 193 -2.99 -0.48 -12.78
C VAL A 193 -3.75 -0.67 -11.47
N LEU A 194 -4.50 0.36 -11.09
CA LEU A 194 -5.41 0.32 -9.96
C LEU A 194 -6.82 0.09 -10.48
N THR A 195 -7.46 -1.00 -10.07
CA THR A 195 -8.85 -1.28 -10.47
C THR A 195 -9.74 -1.34 -9.26
N PHE A 196 -10.78 -0.53 -9.26
CA PHE A 196 -11.90 -0.65 -8.33
C PHE A 196 -13.03 -1.44 -8.98
N TYR A 197 -13.74 -2.24 -8.18
CA TYR A 197 -14.81 -3.09 -8.70
C TYR A 197 -16.13 -2.83 -7.99
N ILE A 198 -17.19 -2.64 -8.77
CA ILE A 198 -18.57 -2.52 -8.29
C ILE A 198 -19.31 -3.81 -8.61
N PHE A 199 -19.86 -4.46 -7.59
CA PHE A 199 -20.66 -5.67 -7.83
C PHE A 199 -22.05 -5.31 -8.38
N ASN A 200 -22.37 -5.83 -9.57
CA ASN A 200 -23.69 -5.73 -10.15
C ASN A 200 -24.46 -7.04 -9.89
N ALA A 201 -25.44 -6.96 -8.99
CA ALA A 201 -26.25 -8.11 -8.59
C ALA A 201 -27.14 -8.66 -9.71
N ASP A 202 -27.55 -7.83 -10.67
CA ASP A 202 -28.44 -8.25 -11.77
C ASP A 202 -27.75 -9.20 -12.73
N VAL A 203 -26.44 -8.99 -12.95
CA VAL A 203 -25.61 -9.84 -13.82
C VAL A 203 -24.69 -10.78 -13.04
N GLY A 204 -24.63 -10.65 -11.71
CA GLY A 204 -23.79 -11.46 -10.82
C GLY A 204 -22.29 -11.28 -11.07
N LYS A 205 -21.86 -10.11 -11.55
CA LYS A 205 -20.47 -9.81 -11.93
C LYS A 205 -20.01 -8.45 -11.40
N TYR A 206 -18.70 -8.33 -11.24
CA TYR A 206 -17.99 -7.11 -10.92
C TYR A 206 -17.72 -6.29 -12.17
N MET A 207 -18.08 -5.01 -12.13
CA MET A 207 -17.80 -4.02 -13.17
C MET A 207 -16.50 -3.28 -12.81
N PRO A 208 -15.43 -3.40 -13.62
CA PRO A 208 -14.14 -2.81 -13.30
C PRO A 208 -14.05 -1.33 -13.72
N ILE A 209 -13.44 -0.53 -12.85
CA ILE A 209 -13.10 0.87 -13.08
C ILE A 209 -11.60 1.01 -12.85
N GLU A 210 -10.87 1.18 -13.94
CA GLU A 210 -9.41 1.06 -14.02
C GLU A 210 -8.76 2.45 -14.12
N PHE A 211 -7.71 2.66 -13.33
CA PHE A 211 -6.88 3.84 -13.31
C PHE A 211 -5.46 3.44 -13.69
N LEU A 212 -5.00 3.92 -14.84
CA LEU A 212 -3.68 3.65 -15.41
C LEU A 212 -2.70 4.74 -14.97
N MET A 213 -1.97 4.48 -13.89
CA MET A 213 -0.95 5.39 -13.37
C MET A 213 0.38 5.12 -14.07
N LYS A 214 0.76 5.97 -15.03
CA LYS A 214 1.93 5.73 -15.88
C LYS A 214 3.13 6.57 -15.46
N ASN A 215 4.32 5.97 -15.55
CA ASN A 215 5.62 6.63 -15.38
C ASN A 215 5.82 7.31 -14.01
N PHE A 216 5.37 6.69 -12.93
CA PHE A 216 5.55 7.23 -11.59
C PHE A 216 6.95 6.87 -11.06
N PRO A 217 7.81 7.86 -10.73
CA PRO A 217 9.12 7.61 -10.16
C PRO A 217 8.98 7.19 -8.70
N ILE A 218 9.62 6.09 -8.33
CA ILE A 218 9.61 5.58 -6.96
C ILE A 218 11.03 5.35 -6.48
N VAL A 219 11.27 5.64 -5.21
CA VAL A 219 12.56 5.35 -4.58
C VAL A 219 12.69 3.84 -4.33
N THR A 220 13.88 3.29 -4.58
CA THR A 220 14.20 1.86 -4.46
C THR A 220 15.34 1.67 -3.46
N ASN A 221 15.25 0.63 -2.62
CA ASN A 221 16.26 0.27 -1.62
C ASN A 221 16.75 1.46 -0.77
N SER A 222 15.82 2.26 -0.22
CA SER A 222 16.15 3.55 0.42
C SER A 222 16.02 3.58 1.94
N GLY A 223 16.07 2.41 2.58
CA GLY A 223 16.21 2.25 4.03
C GLY A 223 15.41 3.19 4.93
N GLY A 224 14.11 3.32 4.66
CA GLY A 224 13.18 4.15 5.43
C GLY A 224 12.35 5.10 4.56
N ASN A 225 12.86 5.47 3.39
CA ASN A 225 12.13 6.37 2.50
C ASN A 225 11.10 5.60 1.67
N THR A 226 9.92 6.19 1.55
CA THR A 226 8.82 5.73 0.69
C THR A 226 8.41 6.86 -0.25
N THR A 227 7.81 6.47 -1.37
CA THR A 227 7.16 7.39 -2.29
C THR A 227 5.66 7.28 -2.06
N LEU A 228 5.02 8.42 -1.83
CA LEU A 228 3.56 8.52 -1.86
C LEU A 228 3.13 8.96 -3.26
N ILE A 229 2.30 8.15 -3.91
CA ILE A 229 1.72 8.51 -5.21
C ILE A 229 0.20 8.44 -5.14
N GLY A 230 -0.49 9.27 -5.92
CA GLY A 230 -1.94 9.30 -5.88
C GLY A 230 -2.55 10.25 -6.89
N PHE A 231 -3.86 10.44 -6.78
CA PHE A 231 -4.63 11.36 -7.61
C PHE A 231 -5.98 11.70 -6.96
N TYR A 232 -6.55 12.84 -7.35
CA TYR A 232 -7.91 13.23 -6.96
C TYR A 232 -8.91 12.68 -7.98
N PHE A 233 -9.95 11.99 -7.50
CA PHE A 233 -10.92 11.36 -8.39
C PHE A 233 -11.69 12.38 -9.25
N SER A 234 -11.94 13.57 -8.72
CA SER A 234 -12.62 14.65 -9.44
C SER A 234 -11.82 15.12 -10.67
N LEU A 235 -10.50 15.20 -10.56
CA LEU A 235 -9.60 15.60 -11.64
C LEU A 235 -9.52 14.57 -12.76
N ILE A 236 -9.52 13.28 -12.39
CA ILE A 236 -9.39 12.18 -13.35
C ILE A 236 -10.69 11.85 -14.06
N THR A 237 -11.80 11.87 -13.33
CA THR A 237 -13.09 11.39 -13.84
C THR A 237 -13.93 12.49 -14.47
N GLY A 238 -13.43 13.73 -14.48
CA GLY A 238 -14.18 14.90 -14.94
C GLY A 238 -15.38 15.24 -14.04
N GLY A 239 -15.24 15.01 -12.73
CA GLY A 239 -16.27 15.32 -11.74
C GLY A 239 -17.41 14.28 -11.62
N GLN A 240 -17.20 13.03 -12.06
CA GLN A 240 -18.19 11.96 -11.86
C GLN A 240 -18.19 11.48 -10.39
N ILE A 241 -18.88 12.22 -9.54
CA ILE A 241 -18.88 12.04 -8.07
C ILE A 241 -19.43 10.69 -7.58
N ASP A 242 -20.26 10.01 -8.38
CA ASP A 242 -20.86 8.72 -8.03
C ASP A 242 -20.18 7.52 -8.73
N LEU A 243 -19.12 7.75 -9.52
CA LEU A 243 -18.49 6.71 -10.33
C LEU A 243 -18.03 5.48 -9.52
N LEU A 244 -17.42 5.70 -8.35
CA LEU A 244 -16.90 4.64 -7.47
C LEU A 244 -17.81 4.35 -6.28
N LYS A 245 -19.04 4.87 -6.32
CA LYS A 245 -20.03 4.55 -5.28
C LYS A 245 -20.36 3.06 -5.36
N ARG A 246 -20.40 2.41 -4.21
CA ARG A 246 -20.60 0.98 -4.01
C ARG A 246 -19.45 0.09 -4.50
N VAL A 247 -18.25 0.65 -4.64
CA VAL A 247 -17.05 -0.18 -4.84
C VAL A 247 -16.86 -1.10 -3.64
N SER A 248 -16.70 -2.39 -3.89
CA SER A 248 -16.55 -3.42 -2.86
C SER A 248 -15.31 -4.29 -3.04
N ALA A 249 -14.45 -3.94 -4.02
CA ALA A 249 -13.16 -4.60 -4.18
C ALA A 249 -12.15 -3.68 -4.86
N MET A 250 -10.88 -4.04 -4.73
CA MET A 250 -9.77 -3.37 -5.39
C MET A 250 -8.70 -4.38 -5.81
N SER A 251 -8.00 -4.09 -6.90
CA SER A 251 -6.77 -4.77 -7.28
C SER A 251 -5.69 -3.77 -7.68
N ILE A 252 -4.45 -4.18 -7.51
CA ILE A 252 -3.27 -3.43 -7.93
C ILE A 252 -2.35 -4.40 -8.65
N THR A 253 -1.92 -4.03 -9.86
CA THR A 253 -0.81 -4.67 -10.57
C THR A 253 0.22 -3.62 -10.97
N PHE A 254 1.43 -4.05 -11.28
CA PHE A 254 2.48 -3.13 -11.69
C PHE A 254 3.38 -3.67 -12.80
N SER A 255 4.03 -2.76 -13.50
CA SER A 255 5.15 -3.03 -14.39
C SER A 255 6.22 -1.96 -14.26
N LEU A 256 7.42 -2.25 -14.75
CA LEU A 256 8.48 -1.25 -14.85
C LEU A 256 8.40 -0.54 -16.20
N ASN A 257 8.56 0.78 -16.20
CA ASN A 257 8.65 1.59 -17.42
C ASN A 257 10.12 1.84 -17.85
N SER A 258 11.06 1.62 -16.93
CA SER A 258 12.50 1.79 -17.10
C SER A 258 13.23 0.55 -16.58
N HIS A 259 14.46 0.30 -17.05
CA HIS A 259 15.33 -0.77 -16.52
C HIS A 259 14.77 -2.20 -16.67
N LEU A 260 13.89 -2.45 -17.64
CA LEU A 260 13.30 -3.77 -17.90
C LEU A 260 14.34 -4.85 -18.23
N ASP A 261 15.49 -4.45 -18.78
CA ASP A 261 16.58 -5.35 -19.12
C ASP A 261 17.38 -5.77 -17.87
N ASP A 262 17.35 -4.97 -16.81
CA ASP A 262 18.10 -5.18 -15.57
C ASP A 262 17.32 -6.04 -14.55
N TYR A 263 15.99 -6.12 -14.71
CA TYR A 263 15.10 -6.68 -13.68
C TYR A 263 14.24 -7.86 -14.17
N GLU A 264 13.97 -8.77 -13.23
CA GLU A 264 12.95 -9.82 -13.30
C GLU A 264 11.84 -9.51 -12.30
N LEU A 265 10.58 -9.69 -12.70
CA LEU A 265 9.40 -9.39 -11.86
C LEU A 265 8.61 -10.63 -11.48
N ASP A 266 8.95 -11.78 -12.07
CA ASP A 266 8.33 -13.06 -11.76
C ASP A 266 9.10 -13.79 -10.68
N ARG A 267 8.45 -14.01 -9.53
CA ARG A 267 9.03 -14.74 -8.39
C ARG A 267 9.44 -16.19 -8.72
N THR A 268 8.83 -16.80 -9.74
CA THR A 268 8.91 -18.25 -9.99
C THR A 268 10.09 -18.67 -10.86
N VAL A 269 10.80 -17.71 -11.43
CA VAL A 269 11.96 -17.94 -12.28
C VAL A 269 13.20 -17.63 -11.45
N GLU A 270 14.15 -18.56 -11.36
CA GLU A 270 15.50 -18.18 -10.93
C GLU A 270 15.91 -16.97 -11.77
N ALA A 271 16.43 -15.91 -11.13
CA ALA A 271 16.74 -14.69 -11.87
C ALA A 271 17.59 -15.06 -13.09
N SER A 272 17.11 -14.71 -14.30
CA SER A 272 17.87 -14.98 -15.52
C SER A 272 19.28 -14.42 -15.36
N GLU A 273 20.29 -15.09 -15.91
CA GLU A 273 21.68 -14.68 -15.75
C GLU A 273 21.86 -13.18 -16.03
N GLY A 274 22.31 -12.43 -15.02
CA GLY A 274 22.50 -10.97 -15.09
C GLY A 274 21.32 -10.09 -14.69
N LYS A 275 20.15 -10.65 -14.37
CA LYS A 275 18.99 -9.89 -13.86
C LYS A 275 18.87 -9.95 -12.35
N THR A 276 18.31 -8.89 -11.76
CA THR A 276 17.95 -8.87 -10.33
C THR A 276 16.43 -8.93 -10.15
N HIS A 277 15.97 -9.62 -9.12
CA HIS A 277 14.53 -9.63 -8.78
C HIS A 277 14.11 -8.27 -8.22
N PHE A 278 13.04 -7.73 -8.79
CA PHE A 278 12.40 -6.50 -8.34
C PHE A 278 10.98 -6.79 -7.83
N SER A 279 10.61 -6.13 -6.74
CA SER A 279 9.28 -6.18 -6.14
C SER A 279 8.80 -4.80 -5.78
N LEU A 280 7.48 -4.65 -5.71
CA LEU A 280 6.86 -3.44 -5.18
C LEU A 280 6.51 -3.68 -3.71
N MET A 281 7.06 -2.85 -2.84
CA MET A 281 6.84 -2.88 -1.40
C MET A 281 5.75 -1.86 -1.08
N LEU A 282 4.57 -2.33 -0.67
CA LEU A 282 3.43 -1.51 -0.28
C LEU A 282 3.43 -1.30 1.24
N TYR A 283 3.17 -0.06 1.65
CA TYR A 283 3.14 0.36 3.05
C TYR A 283 1.74 0.77 3.50
N GLU A 284 1.03 1.51 2.65
CA GLU A 284 -0.30 2.04 2.98
C GLU A 284 -1.13 2.28 1.73
N VAL A 285 -2.41 1.91 1.79
CA VAL A 285 -3.45 2.28 0.83
C VAL A 285 -4.37 3.28 1.50
N LEU A 286 -4.51 4.46 0.89
CA LEU A 286 -5.23 5.58 1.45
C LEU A 286 -6.46 5.90 0.60
N LEU A 287 -7.61 5.97 1.27
CA LEU A 287 -8.85 6.58 0.77
C LEU A 287 -9.34 7.59 1.80
N PRO A 288 -8.66 8.74 1.96
CA PRO A 288 -8.92 9.65 3.07
C PRO A 288 -10.31 10.27 2.96
N LYS A 289 -10.94 10.48 4.12
CA LYS A 289 -12.31 11.00 4.24
C LYS A 289 -13.37 10.17 3.48
N SER A 290 -13.07 8.90 3.21
CA SER A 290 -14.06 7.99 2.64
C SER A 290 -15.12 7.59 3.66
N THR A 291 -16.28 7.16 3.17
CA THR A 291 -17.33 6.55 4.01
C THR A 291 -17.66 5.16 3.48
N TRP A 292 -18.05 4.24 4.37
CA TRP A 292 -18.19 2.81 4.06
C TRP A 292 -19.44 2.22 4.71
N HIS A 293 -20.29 1.52 3.95
CA HIS A 293 -21.52 0.89 4.44
C HIS A 293 -21.63 -0.59 4.07
#